data_AF-A0A2D9GE74-F1
#
_entry.id   AF-A0A2D9GE74-F1
#
_cell.length_a   1.000
_cell.length_b   1.000
_cell.length_c   1.000
_cell.angle_alpha   90.00
_cell.angle_beta   90.00
_cell.angle_gamma   90.00
#
_symmetry.space_group_name_H-M   'P 1'
#
loop_
_entity.id
_entity.type
_entity.pdbx_description
1 polymer ?
#
loop_
_entity_poly.entity_id
_entity_poly.type
_entity_poly.pdbx_seq_one_letter_code
_entity_poly.pdbx_strand_id
1 'polypeptide(L)'
;MKDKIAEIYFYFDSKNIFNLLIENQIPEIYECFDKGDEFECWIKVENSQSLKTFFKHLIGVTGLNFLETEELTSEIWDGTGFDCLSEVYGEEKSNTIIDDSYNYLESLFE
;
A
#
# COMPACT_ATOMS: atom_id res chain seq x y z
N MET A 1 -8.63 -13.30 -21.38
CA MET A 1 -8.23 -12.01 -20.78
C MET A 1 -7.24 -12.35 -19.69
N LYS A 2 -6.08 -11.68 -19.62
CA LYS A 2 -5.34 -11.67 -18.35
C LYS A 2 -6.19 -10.82 -17.41
N ASP A 3 -6.56 -11.37 -16.27
CA ASP A 3 -7.29 -10.60 -15.25
C ASP A 3 -6.46 -9.34 -14.94
N LYS A 4 -7.09 -8.17 -15.05
CA LYS A 4 -6.43 -6.89 -14.75
C LYS A 4 -6.32 -6.81 -13.23
N ILE A 5 -5.10 -6.63 -12.71
CA ILE A 5 -4.84 -6.38 -11.29
C ILE A 5 -4.80 -4.87 -11.11
N ALA A 6 -5.40 -4.36 -10.04
CA ALA A 6 -5.31 -2.95 -9.68
C ALA A 6 -3.92 -2.66 -9.09
N GLU A 7 -3.31 -1.55 -9.49
CA GLU A 7 -2.06 -1.06 -8.93
C GLU A 7 -2.34 0.30 -8.28
N ILE A 8 -2.06 0.40 -6.99
CA ILE A 8 -2.10 1.67 -6.25
C ILE A 8 -0.66 2.16 -6.14
N TYR A 9 -0.43 3.45 -6.36
CA TYR A 9 0.88 4.05 -6.15
C TYR A 9 0.79 5.24 -5.20
N PHE A 10 1.87 5.49 -4.49
CA PHE A 10 2.02 6.66 -3.63
C PHE A 10 3.48 7.10 -3.56
N TYR A 11 3.69 8.36 -3.18
CA TYR A 11 5.00 8.98 -3.09
C TYR A 11 5.40 9.26 -1.64
N PHE A 12 6.71 9.22 -1.37
CA PHE A 12 7.28 9.51 -0.05
C PHE A 12 8.74 9.95 -0.16
N ASP A 13 9.24 10.71 0.84
CA ASP A 13 10.56 11.35 0.75
C ASP A 13 11.64 10.70 1.65
N SER A 14 11.24 9.72 2.46
CA SER A 14 12.14 9.11 3.44
C SER A 14 13.09 8.11 2.80
N LYS A 15 14.34 8.55 2.59
CA LYS A 15 15.42 7.68 2.08
C LYS A 15 15.67 6.45 2.95
N ASN A 16 15.50 6.57 4.26
CA ASN A 16 15.67 5.43 5.18
C ASN A 16 14.58 4.37 4.94
N ILE A 17 13.32 4.80 4.82
CA ILE A 17 12.20 3.90 4.51
C ILE A 17 12.41 3.26 3.14
N PHE A 18 12.81 4.04 2.14
CA PHE A 18 13.08 3.52 0.80
C PHE A 18 14.12 2.41 0.80
N ASN A 19 15.26 2.61 1.48
CA ASN A 19 16.30 1.60 1.57
C ASN A 19 15.80 0.32 2.25
N LEU A 20 15.05 0.44 3.36
CA LEU A 20 14.49 -0.71 4.07
C LEU A 20 13.51 -1.49 3.19
N LEU A 21 12.67 -0.80 2.42
CA LEU A 21 11.69 -1.40 1.52
C LEU A 21 12.36 -2.10 0.33
N ILE A 22 13.36 -1.48 -0.31
CA ILE A 22 14.10 -2.11 -1.42
C ILE A 22 14.87 -3.35 -0.94
N GLU A 23 15.52 -3.30 0.22
CA GLU A 23 16.27 -4.42 0.77
C GLU A 23 15.39 -5.62 1.13
N ASN A 24 14.11 -5.39 1.43
CA ASN A 24 13.16 -6.41 1.88
C ASN A 24 11.97 -6.60 0.91
N GLN A 25 12.09 -6.12 -0.32
CA GLN A 25 10.98 -6.04 -1.27
C GLN A 25 10.31 -7.41 -1.52
N ILE A 26 8.99 -7.38 -1.69
CA ILE A 26 8.18 -8.54 -2.11
C ILE A 26 7.59 -8.21 -3.49
N PRO A 27 8.28 -8.47 -4.61
CA PRO A 27 7.90 -7.97 -5.94
C PRO A 27 6.52 -8.42 -6.43
N GLU A 28 6.03 -9.55 -5.93
CA GLU A 28 4.67 -10.03 -6.18
C GLU A 28 3.58 -9.20 -5.47
N ILE A 29 3.96 -8.37 -4.47
CA ILE A 29 3.06 -7.50 -3.70
C ILE A 29 3.34 -6.03 -3.97
N TYR A 30 4.59 -5.59 -3.90
CA TYR A 30 4.95 -4.19 -4.07
C TYR A 30 6.36 -3.99 -4.63
N GLU A 31 6.58 -2.84 -5.26
CA GLU A 31 7.88 -2.42 -5.78
C GLU A 31 8.11 -0.93 -5.48
N CYS A 32 9.32 -0.56 -5.08
CA CYS A 32 9.69 0.83 -4.87
C CYS A 32 10.66 1.33 -5.93
N PHE A 33 10.58 2.62 -6.27
CA PHE A 33 11.40 3.25 -7.30
C PHE A 33 11.93 4.61 -6.81
N ASP A 34 13.20 4.88 -7.11
CA ASP A 34 13.81 6.20 -6.93
C ASP A 34 13.46 7.10 -8.14
N LYS A 35 12.82 8.24 -7.90
CA LYS A 35 12.46 9.23 -8.92
C LYS A 35 13.36 10.46 -8.92
N GLY A 36 14.42 10.46 -8.12
CA GLY A 36 15.37 11.56 -7.97
C GLY A 36 15.00 12.48 -6.81
N ASP A 37 13.84 13.12 -6.89
CA ASP A 37 13.38 14.09 -5.87
C ASP A 37 12.53 13.42 -4.76
N GLU A 38 11.90 12.29 -5.08
CA GLU A 38 11.01 11.52 -4.20
C GLU A 38 11.11 10.01 -4.53
N PHE A 39 10.49 9.19 -3.68
CA PHE A 39 10.37 7.75 -3.89
C PHE A 39 8.92 7.38 -4.20
N GLU A 40 8.74 6.44 -5.10
CA GLU A 40 7.42 5.94 -5.51
C GLU A 40 7.28 4.48 -5.06
N CYS A 41 6.17 4.12 -4.43
CA CYS A 41 5.83 2.75 -4.08
C CYS A 41 4.58 2.32 -4.85
N TRP A 42 4.66 1.19 -5.56
CA TRP A 42 3.55 0.58 -6.29
C TRP A 42 3.13 -0.70 -5.57
N ILE A 43 1.83 -0.85 -5.30
CA ILE A 43 1.25 -2.03 -4.67
C ILE A 43 0.29 -2.71 -5.64
N LYS A 44 0.48 -4.01 -5.85
CA LYS A 44 -0.42 -4.88 -6.63
C LYS A 44 -1.54 -5.39 -5.74
N VAL A 45 -2.77 -4.97 -6.01
CA VAL A 45 -3.94 -5.25 -5.17
C VAL A 45 -4.92 -6.16 -5.88
N GLU A 46 -4.97 -7.43 -5.47
CA GLU A 46 -5.96 -8.40 -5.96
C GLU A 46 -7.24 -8.42 -5.10
N ASN A 47 -7.05 -8.23 -3.79
CA ASN A 47 -8.07 -8.22 -2.75
C ASN A 47 -7.47 -7.62 -1.45
N SER A 48 -8.26 -7.56 -0.36
CA SER A 48 -7.81 -6.99 0.91
C SER A 48 -6.58 -7.71 1.49
N GLN A 49 -6.35 -8.99 1.20
CA GLN A 49 -5.15 -9.70 1.67
C GLN A 49 -3.86 -9.12 1.09
N SER A 50 -3.88 -8.54 -0.12
CA SER A 50 -2.71 -7.88 -0.72
C SER A 50 -2.26 -6.70 0.16
N LEU A 51 -3.18 -5.80 0.50
CA LEU A 51 -2.91 -4.63 1.35
C LEU A 51 -2.56 -5.05 2.78
N LYS A 52 -3.27 -6.02 3.36
CA LYS A 52 -2.94 -6.56 4.70
C LYS A 52 -1.52 -7.10 4.77
N THR A 53 -1.10 -7.84 3.73
CA THR A 53 0.26 -8.37 3.66
C THR A 53 1.28 -7.25 3.50
N PHE A 54 0.98 -6.25 2.66
CA PHE A 54 1.81 -5.05 2.53
C PHE A 54 1.98 -4.32 3.88
N PHE A 55 0.90 -3.98 4.59
CA PHE A 55 0.98 -3.25 5.87
C PHE A 55 1.75 -4.01 6.93
N LYS A 56 1.46 -5.31 7.10
CA LYS A 56 2.19 -6.15 8.05
C LYS A 56 3.69 -6.16 7.74
N HIS A 57 4.06 -6.24 6.47
CA HIS A 57 5.45 -6.23 6.04
C HIS A 57 6.09 -4.86 6.24
N LEU A 58 5.45 -3.78 5.76
CA LEU A 58 5.88 -2.39 5.92
C LEU A 58 6.22 -2.09 7.38
N ILE A 59 5.31 -2.37 8.30
CA ILE A 59 5.51 -2.16 9.74
C ILE A 59 6.65 -3.04 10.26
N GLY A 60 6.70 -4.30 9.84
CA GLY A 60 7.74 -5.24 10.26
C GLY A 60 9.15 -4.82 9.87
N VAL A 61 9.33 -4.14 8.73
CA VAL A 61 10.67 -3.73 8.25
C VAL A 61 11.03 -2.30 8.63
N THR A 62 10.05 -1.42 8.78
CA THR A 62 10.28 0.00 9.10
C THR A 62 10.16 0.32 10.58
N GLY A 63 9.36 -0.45 11.33
CA GLY A 63 9.05 -0.19 12.74
C GLY A 63 8.15 1.04 12.95
N LEU A 64 7.47 1.52 11.90
CA LEU A 64 6.54 2.64 11.99
C LEU A 64 5.37 2.33 12.94
N ASN A 65 4.91 3.35 13.66
CA ASN A 65 3.68 3.29 14.42
C ASN A 65 2.44 3.47 13.52
N PHE A 66 1.25 3.36 14.11
CA PHE A 66 -0.02 3.48 13.39
C PHE A 66 -0.12 4.79 12.59
N LEU A 67 0.10 5.94 13.24
CA LEU A 67 -0.03 7.26 12.61
C LEU A 67 1.00 7.47 11.50
N GLU A 68 2.24 7.04 11.71
CA GLU A 68 3.28 7.14 10.68
C GLU A 68 2.97 6.24 9.48
N THR A 69 2.38 5.06 9.72
CA THR A 69 1.99 4.14 8.66
C THR A 69 0.81 4.69 7.87
N GLU A 70 -0.20 5.21 8.55
CA GLU A 70 -1.37 5.85 7.97
C GLU A 70 -0.97 7.07 7.12
N GLU A 71 -0.13 7.96 7.65
CA GLU A 71 0.35 9.15 6.95
C GLU A 71 1.14 8.79 5.68
N LEU A 72 2.09 7.84 5.80
CA LEU A 72 2.89 7.36 4.67
C LEU A 72 2.01 6.76 3.56
N THR A 73 0.89 6.15 3.92
CA THR A 73 -0.01 5.43 3.00
C THR A 73 -1.31 6.18 2.75
N SER A 74 -1.35 7.48 3.04
CA SER A 74 -2.54 8.34 2.91
C SER A 74 -3.20 8.29 1.54
N GLU A 75 -2.42 8.15 0.46
CA GLU A 75 -2.94 8.00 -0.90
C GLU A 75 -3.80 6.75 -1.12
N ILE A 76 -3.62 5.71 -0.30
CA ILE A 76 -4.48 4.51 -0.32
C ILE A 76 -5.88 4.86 0.22
N TRP A 77 -5.95 5.73 1.22
CA TRP A 77 -7.17 6.02 1.99
C TRP A 77 -7.94 7.21 1.45
N ASP A 78 -7.25 8.33 1.27
CA ASP A 78 -7.83 9.65 0.97
C ASP A 78 -7.43 10.16 -0.43
N GLY A 79 -6.56 9.43 -1.13
CA GLY A 79 -6.04 9.80 -2.44
C GLY A 79 -6.53 8.89 -3.55
N THR A 80 -5.60 8.54 -4.46
CA THR A 80 -5.93 7.80 -5.69
C THR A 80 -6.28 6.32 -5.49
N GLY A 81 -6.09 5.76 -4.29
CA GLY A 81 -6.27 4.34 -4.00
C GLY A 81 -7.65 3.81 -4.34
N PHE A 82 -8.71 4.52 -3.95
CA PHE A 82 -10.08 4.12 -4.28
C PHE A 82 -10.35 4.13 -5.79
N ASP A 83 -9.90 5.16 -6.49
CA ASP A 83 -10.09 5.30 -7.93
C ASP A 83 -9.38 4.16 -8.69
N CYS A 84 -8.12 3.86 -8.33
CA CYS A 84 -7.35 2.75 -8.90
C CYS A 84 -8.06 1.40 -8.72
N LEU A 85 -8.66 1.16 -7.56
CA LEU A 85 -9.42 -0.07 -7.29
C LEU A 85 -10.74 -0.08 -8.06
N SER A 86 -11.49 1.03 -8.06
CA SER A 86 -12.82 1.13 -8.64
C SER A 86 -12.80 0.93 -10.15
N GLU A 87 -11.75 1.40 -10.83
CA GLU A 87 -11.54 1.16 -12.26
C GLU A 87 -11.46 -0.33 -12.65
N VAL A 88 -11.03 -1.19 -11.72
CA VAL A 88 -10.80 -2.62 -11.98
C VAL A 88 -11.90 -3.49 -11.37
N TYR A 89 -12.37 -3.14 -10.17
CA TYR A 89 -13.23 -3.97 -9.35
C TYR A 89 -14.64 -3.40 -9.14
N GLY A 90 -14.86 -2.12 -9.46
CA GLY A 90 -16.08 -1.39 -9.13
C GLY A 90 -16.15 -0.96 -7.66
N GLU A 91 -17.08 -0.05 -7.37
CA GLU A 91 -17.17 0.64 -6.08
C GLU A 91 -17.36 -0.30 -4.89
N GLU A 92 -18.31 -1.26 -4.96
CA GLU A 92 -18.65 -2.14 -3.84
C GLU A 92 -17.44 -2.98 -3.37
N LYS A 93 -16.74 -3.60 -4.32
CA LYS A 93 -15.56 -4.41 -4.02
C LYS A 93 -14.38 -3.53 -3.57
N SER A 94 -14.26 -2.32 -4.10
CA SER A 94 -13.19 -1.38 -3.73
C SER A 94 -13.35 -0.88 -2.30
N ASN A 95 -14.58 -0.49 -1.91
CA ASN A 95 -14.90 -0.15 -0.52
C ASN A 95 -14.59 -1.31 0.42
N THR A 96 -15.00 -2.54 0.06
CA THR A 96 -14.69 -3.73 0.86
C THR A 96 -13.18 -3.92 1.03
N ILE A 97 -12.39 -3.72 -0.02
CA ILE A 97 -10.93 -3.84 0.05
C ILE A 97 -10.33 -2.80 1.00
N ILE A 98 -10.74 -1.53 0.88
CA ILE A 98 -10.23 -0.43 1.71
C ILE A 98 -10.63 -0.63 3.17
N ASP A 99 -11.93 -0.82 3.45
CA ASP A 99 -12.46 -0.97 4.81
C ASP A 99 -11.82 -2.17 5.54
N ASP A 100 -11.75 -3.33 4.88
CA ASP A 100 -11.12 -4.53 5.44
C ASP A 100 -9.63 -4.31 5.76
N SER A 101 -8.96 -3.52 4.93
CA SER A 101 -7.51 -3.30 5.04
C SER A 101 -7.19 -2.26 6.11
N TYR A 102 -8.02 -1.22 6.23
CA TYR A 102 -7.91 -0.21 7.28
C TYR A 102 -8.21 -0.82 8.66
N ASN A 103 -9.31 -1.57 8.80
CA ASN A 103 -9.63 -2.30 10.05
C ASN A 103 -8.49 -3.25 10.47
N TYR A 104 -7.83 -3.90 9.49
CA TYR A 104 -6.67 -4.73 9.78
C TYR A 104 -5.47 -3.91 10.25
N LEU A 105 -5.19 -2.77 9.61
CA LEU A 105 -4.12 -1.88 10.02
C LEU A 105 -4.31 -1.44 11.47
N GLU A 106 -5.51 -1.00 11.85
CA GLU A 106 -5.85 -0.65 13.24
C GLU A 106 -5.56 -1.83 14.19
N SER A 107 -6.00 -3.03 13.84
CA SER A 107 -5.83 -4.24 14.67
C SER A 107 -4.36 -4.65 14.92
N LEU A 108 -3.39 -4.12 14.16
CA LEU A 108 -1.97 -4.39 14.38
C LEU A 108 -1.38 -3.59 15.56
N PHE A 109 -2.11 -2.60 16.08
CA PHE A 109 -1.65 -1.69 17.14
C PHE A 109 -2.53 -1.71 18.40
N GLU A 110 -3.55 -2.57 18.45
CA GLU A 110 -4.35 -2.87 19.65
C GLU A 110 -3.69 -3.96 20.53
#